data_AF-A0AA96Q4L6-F1
#
_entry.id   AF-A0AA96Q4L6-F1
#
_cell.length_a   1.000
_cell.length_b   1.000
_cell.length_c   1.000
_cell.angle_alpha   90.00
_cell.angle_beta   90.00
_cell.angle_gamma   90.00
#
_symmetry.space_group_name_H-M   'P 1'
#
loop_
_entity.id
_entity.type
_entity.pdbx_description
1 polymer ?
#
loop_
_entity_poly.entity_id
_entity_poly.type
_entity_poly.pdbx_seq_one_letter_code
_entity_poly.pdbx_strand_id
1 'polypeptide(L)'
;MEQNIIEEKLPDPDREALIVRLQTEPTEQHLWDAVVACQKLPFWTYSGLPFTYELHRGRDGSYTKELWIDRRENSKSLAWSSVLLAFAGVRNGKITVKRPKELGDIRGISYIYALFLRFGLIEAAVRVDGTEKRQRRTKK
;
A
#
# COMPACT_ATOMS: atom_id res chain seq x y z
N MET A 1 18.99 -31.09 -19.52
CA MET A 1 19.58 -31.33 -18.19
C MET A 1 20.04 -29.98 -17.68
N GLU A 2 19.54 -29.39 -16.61
CA GLU A 2 18.40 -29.65 -15.73
C GLU A 2 17.88 -28.29 -15.30
N GLN A 3 16.61 -28.30 -14.92
CA GLN A 3 15.81 -27.19 -14.47
C GLN A 3 16.45 -26.50 -13.26
N ASN A 4 16.59 -25.18 -13.31
CA ASN A 4 16.46 -24.35 -12.12
C ASN A 4 15.52 -23.20 -12.47
N ILE A 5 14.26 -23.61 -12.65
CA ILE A 5 13.11 -22.75 -12.44
C ILE A 5 13.20 -22.35 -10.97
N ILE A 6 13.66 -21.14 -10.70
CA ILE A 6 13.38 -20.51 -9.41
C ILE A 6 11.86 -20.34 -9.41
N GLU A 7 11.17 -21.13 -8.59
CA GLU A 7 9.74 -20.99 -8.32
C GLU A 7 9.46 -19.59 -7.77
N GLU A 8 9.27 -18.61 -8.65
CA GLU A 8 8.57 -17.38 -8.34
C GLU A 8 7.08 -17.69 -8.26
N LYS A 9 6.66 -18.30 -7.15
CA LYS A 9 5.23 -18.44 -6.84
C LYS A 9 4.69 -17.06 -6.46
N LEU A 10 4.34 -16.28 -7.48
CA LEU A 10 3.56 -15.04 -7.38
C LEU A 10 2.24 -15.36 -6.64
N PRO A 11 1.74 -14.49 -5.73
CA PRO A 11 0.50 -14.76 -5.02
C PRO A 11 -0.71 -14.89 -5.96
N ASP A 12 -1.44 -15.99 -5.71
CA ASP A 12 -2.83 -16.38 -6.00
C ASP A 12 -3.88 -15.24 -6.15
N PRO A 13 -5.10 -15.55 -6.65
CA PRO A 13 -5.80 -15.01 -7.81
C PRO A 13 -6.21 -13.52 -7.73
N ASP A 14 -6.28 -12.88 -8.90
CA ASP A 14 -6.64 -11.47 -9.18
C ASP A 14 -6.62 -10.51 -7.96
N ARG A 15 -5.44 -9.98 -7.63
CA ARG A 15 -5.28 -8.80 -6.73
C ARG A 15 -6.32 -7.70 -6.99
N GLU A 16 -6.68 -7.51 -8.27
CA GLU A 16 -7.67 -6.53 -8.69
C GLU A 16 -9.05 -6.91 -8.15
N ALA A 17 -9.41 -8.19 -8.14
CA ALA A 17 -10.65 -8.67 -7.53
C ALA A 17 -10.67 -8.45 -6.01
N LEU A 18 -9.53 -8.63 -5.31
CA LEU A 18 -9.43 -8.33 -3.88
C LEU A 18 -9.58 -6.83 -3.60
N ILE A 19 -8.99 -5.97 -4.45
CA ILE A 19 -9.14 -4.52 -4.36
C ILE A 19 -10.60 -4.11 -4.65
N VAL A 20 -11.23 -4.67 -5.69
CA VAL A 20 -12.64 -4.42 -5.99
C VAL A 20 -13.53 -4.85 -4.83
N ARG A 21 -13.27 -6.03 -4.24
CA ARG A 21 -14.00 -6.51 -3.06
C ARG A 21 -13.83 -5.60 -1.85
N LEU A 22 -12.63 -5.08 -1.62
CA LEU A 22 -12.38 -4.08 -0.58
C LEU A 22 -13.15 -2.78 -0.84
N GLN A 23 -13.28 -2.35 -2.10
CA GLN A 23 -14.04 -1.15 -2.46
C GLN A 23 -15.55 -1.33 -2.25
N THR A 24 -16.09 -2.52 -2.55
CA THR A 24 -17.53 -2.81 -2.38
C THR A 24 -17.89 -3.15 -0.94
N GLU A 25 -16.99 -3.84 -0.23
CA GLU A 25 -17.18 -4.32 1.14
C GLU A 25 -15.97 -3.90 2.00
N PRO A 26 -15.93 -2.65 2.51
CA PRO A 26 -14.78 -2.11 3.24
C PRO A 26 -14.68 -2.67 4.67
N THR A 27 -14.29 -3.93 4.78
CA THR A 27 -14.02 -4.62 6.05
C THR A 27 -12.53 -4.69 6.35
N GLU A 28 -12.17 -4.86 7.62
CA GLU A 28 -10.77 -5.04 8.03
C GLU A 28 -10.12 -6.28 7.38
N GLN A 29 -10.92 -7.34 7.18
CA GLN A 29 -10.44 -8.57 6.54
C GLN A 29 -10.14 -8.34 5.05
N HIS A 30 -11.02 -7.69 4.31
CA HIS A 30 -10.77 -7.40 2.89
C HIS A 30 -9.60 -6.42 2.71
N LEU A 31 -9.41 -5.50 3.66
CA LEU A 31 -8.24 -4.61 3.67
C LEU A 31 -6.96 -5.43 3.87
N TRP A 32 -6.99 -6.38 4.81
CA TRP A 32 -5.87 -7.27 5.07
C TRP A 32 -5.53 -8.12 3.84
N ASP A 33 -6.53 -8.70 3.18
CA ASP A 33 -6.34 -9.52 1.98
C ASP A 33 -5.70 -8.70 0.84
N ALA A 34 -6.17 -7.47 0.61
CA ALA A 34 -5.59 -6.57 -0.38
C ALA A 34 -4.14 -6.17 -0.04
N VAL A 35 -3.83 -5.93 1.24
CA VAL A 35 -2.47 -5.63 1.73
C VAL A 35 -1.54 -6.82 1.54
N VAL A 36 -1.99 -8.04 1.86
CA VAL A 36 -1.18 -9.25 1.65
C VAL A 36 -0.93 -9.48 0.16
N ALA A 37 -1.93 -9.27 -0.69
CA ALA A 37 -1.81 -9.47 -2.14
C ALA A 37 -0.91 -8.41 -2.82
N CYS A 38 -0.78 -7.21 -2.25
CA CYS A 38 -0.03 -6.10 -2.84
C CYS A 38 1.38 -5.90 -2.26
N GLN A 39 1.86 -6.82 -1.42
CA GLN A 39 3.25 -6.79 -0.94
C GLN A 39 4.25 -6.84 -2.12
N LYS A 40 5.46 -6.31 -1.91
CA LYS A 40 6.55 -6.22 -2.90
C LYS A 40 6.27 -5.40 -4.17
N LEU A 41 5.06 -4.87 -4.34
CA LEU A 41 4.77 -3.91 -5.41
C LEU A 41 5.42 -2.55 -5.11
N PRO A 42 5.81 -1.80 -6.16
CA PRO A 42 6.35 -0.46 -5.97
C PRO A 42 5.23 0.55 -5.69
N PHE A 43 5.44 1.36 -4.67
CA PHE A 43 4.60 2.49 -4.28
C PHE A 43 5.41 3.78 -4.22
N TRP A 44 4.71 4.91 -4.26
CA TRP A 44 5.31 6.23 -4.10
C TRP A 44 4.54 6.99 -3.03
N THR A 45 5.27 7.53 -2.06
CA THR A 45 4.65 8.46 -1.10
C THR A 45 4.21 9.72 -1.82
N TYR A 46 3.37 10.52 -1.15
CA TYR A 46 2.97 11.83 -1.64
C TYR A 46 4.13 12.77 -2.02
N SER A 47 5.29 12.63 -1.37
CA SER A 47 6.50 13.41 -1.69
C SER A 47 7.35 12.81 -2.82
N GLY A 48 6.91 11.72 -3.43
CA GLY A 48 7.62 11.02 -4.50
C GLY A 48 8.70 10.04 -4.04
N LEU A 49 8.75 9.68 -2.75
CA LEU A 49 9.70 8.67 -2.26
C LEU A 49 9.22 7.27 -2.68
N PRO A 50 9.96 6.51 -3.50
CA PRO A 50 9.61 5.14 -3.83
C PRO A 50 9.82 4.22 -2.63
N PHE A 51 8.92 3.25 -2.46
CA PHE A 51 9.05 2.22 -1.43
C PHE A 51 8.34 0.93 -1.87
N THR A 52 8.71 -0.17 -1.23
CA THR A 52 7.94 -1.43 -1.23
C THR A 52 7.64 -1.80 0.21
N TYR A 53 6.81 -2.81 0.42
CA TYR A 53 6.65 -3.39 1.75
C TYR A 53 6.50 -4.90 1.72
N GLU A 54 6.83 -5.53 2.83
CA GLU A 54 6.65 -6.96 3.05
C GLU A 54 6.00 -7.23 4.41
N LEU A 55 5.21 -8.30 4.49
CA LEU A 55 4.73 -8.83 5.77
C LEU A 55 5.56 -10.06 6.10
N HIS A 56 6.15 -10.07 7.29
CA HIS A 56 6.87 -11.24 7.78
C HIS A 56 5.90 -12.27 8.34
N ARG A 57 6.33 -13.54 8.37
CA ARG A 57 5.60 -14.62 9.03
C ARG A 57 6.24 -14.94 10.37
N GLY A 58 5.40 -15.18 11.38
CA GLY A 58 5.82 -15.67 12.69
C GLY A 58 6.21 -17.15 12.64
N ARG A 59 6.59 -17.68 13.81
CA ARG A 59 6.93 -19.10 13.97
C ARG A 59 5.75 -20.05 13.71
N ASP A 60 4.53 -19.53 13.83
CA ASP A 60 3.26 -20.22 13.57
C ASP A 60 2.87 -20.21 12.08
N GLY A 61 3.64 -19.54 11.21
CA GLY A 61 3.34 -19.37 9.80
C GLY A 61 2.33 -18.25 9.49
N SER A 62 1.77 -17.59 10.51
CA SER A 62 0.85 -16.46 10.35
C SER A 62 1.62 -15.19 10.01
N TYR A 63 1.05 -14.32 9.19
CA TYR A 63 1.60 -12.99 8.93
C TYR A 63 1.55 -12.12 10.20
N THR A 64 2.66 -11.45 10.50
CA THR A 64 2.75 -10.46 11.57
C THR A 64 1.89 -9.25 11.25
N LYS A 65 1.33 -8.59 12.27
CA LYS A 65 0.55 -7.34 12.14
C LYS A 65 1.44 -6.10 11.95
N GLU A 66 2.51 -6.24 11.18
CA GLU A 66 3.45 -5.17 10.83
C GLU A 66 3.85 -5.27 9.36
N LEU A 67 3.85 -4.12 8.69
CA LEU A 67 4.35 -3.96 7.32
C LEU A 67 5.76 -3.40 7.39
N TRP A 68 6.73 -4.11 6.83
CA TRP A 68 8.12 -3.70 6.76
C TRP A 68 8.34 -2.91 5.49
N ILE A 69 8.47 -1.59 5.63
CA ILE A 69 8.66 -0.65 4.53
C ILE A 69 10.14 -0.61 4.15
N ASP A 70 10.46 -0.92 2.90
CA ASP A 70 11.79 -0.75 2.31
C ASP A 70 11.83 0.48 1.40
N ARG A 71 12.84 1.35 1.59
CA ARG A 71 12.94 2.67 0.95
C ARG A 71 14.37 3.17 0.72
N ARG A 72 15.34 2.25 0.55
CA ARG A 72 16.74 2.45 0.07
C ARG A 72 17.89 2.39 1.09
N GLU A 73 17.71 2.75 2.37
CA GLU A 73 18.82 2.70 3.34
C GLU A 73 18.42 2.34 4.78
N ASN A 74 17.13 2.48 5.14
CA ASN A 74 16.63 2.08 6.45
C ASN A 74 15.18 1.62 6.33
N SER A 75 14.95 0.38 6.72
CA SER A 75 13.60 -0.18 6.82
C SER A 75 12.85 0.48 7.98
N LYS A 76 11.55 0.69 7.79
CA LYS A 76 10.66 1.17 8.86
C LYS A 76 9.49 0.21 9.00
N SER A 77 9.08 -0.09 10.22
CA SER A 77 7.82 -0.79 10.44
C SER A 77 6.65 0.20 10.39
N LEU A 78 5.57 -0.24 9.75
CA LEU A 78 4.25 0.37 9.77
C LEU A 78 3.32 -0.61 10.47
N ALA A 79 2.86 -0.25 11.67
CA ALA A 79 1.96 -1.09 12.44
C ALA A 79 0.60 -1.22 11.76
N TRP A 80 0.01 -2.42 11.78
CA TRP A 80 -1.33 -2.65 11.26
C TRP A 80 -2.38 -1.78 11.95
N SER A 81 -2.22 -1.50 13.24
CA SER A 81 -3.11 -0.59 13.99
C SER A 81 -3.15 0.83 13.40
N SER A 82 -2.03 1.35 12.90
CA SER A 82 -2.00 2.64 12.18
C SER A 82 -2.80 2.58 10.88
N VAL A 83 -2.71 1.46 10.15
CA VAL A 83 -3.47 1.24 8.91
C VAL A 83 -4.97 1.18 9.21
N LEU A 84 -5.38 0.43 10.23
CA LEU A 84 -6.78 0.36 10.67
C LEU A 84 -7.32 1.71 11.14
N LEU A 85 -6.52 2.49 11.86
CA LEU A 85 -6.91 3.82 12.33
C LEU A 85 -7.22 4.76 11.15
N ALA A 86 -6.37 4.75 10.13
CA ALA A 86 -6.63 5.51 8.90
C ALA A 86 -7.83 4.94 8.13
N PHE A 87 -7.98 3.61 8.10
CA PHE A 87 -9.06 2.93 7.41
C PHE A 87 -10.43 3.30 7.99
N ALA A 88 -10.54 3.42 9.32
CA ALA A 88 -11.77 3.83 9.99
C ALA A 88 -12.30 5.18 9.48
N GLY A 89 -11.42 6.09 9.05
CA GLY A 89 -11.78 7.38 8.47
C GLY A 89 -12.29 7.34 7.03
N VAL A 90 -12.02 6.26 6.28
CA VAL A 90 -12.36 6.13 4.85
C VAL A 90 -13.33 4.97 4.55
N ARG A 91 -13.64 4.13 5.53
CA ARG A 91 -14.48 2.93 5.33
C ARG A 91 -15.92 3.23 4.93
N ASN A 92 -16.43 4.43 5.20
CA ASN A 92 -17.81 4.81 4.91
C ASN A 92 -18.01 5.37 3.49
N GLY A 93 -16.97 5.34 2.66
CA GLY A 93 -17.03 5.78 1.26
C GLY A 93 -15.73 6.40 0.78
N LYS A 94 -15.55 6.42 -0.54
CA LYS A 94 -14.37 7.02 -1.18
C LYS A 94 -14.34 8.52 -0.93
N ILE A 95 -13.27 9.00 -0.30
CA ILE A 95 -13.08 10.43 -0.03
C ILE A 95 -11.96 11.02 -0.89
N THR A 96 -12.11 12.28 -1.27
CA THR A 96 -11.05 13.04 -1.94
C THR A 96 -10.13 13.65 -0.88
N VAL A 97 -8.83 13.37 -0.99
CA VAL A 97 -7.82 13.77 0.02
C VAL A 97 -6.69 14.53 -0.67
N LYS A 98 -6.46 15.79 -0.26
CA LYS A 98 -5.43 16.67 -0.86
C LYS A 98 -4.02 16.33 -0.40
N ARG A 99 -3.88 15.87 0.85
CA ARG A 99 -2.58 15.54 1.46
C ARG A 99 -2.72 14.46 2.54
N PRO A 100 -1.67 13.65 2.80
CA PRO A 100 -1.74 12.55 3.77
C PRO A 100 -2.27 12.94 5.16
N LYS A 101 -1.91 14.12 5.68
CA LYS A 101 -2.33 14.58 7.01
C LYS A 101 -3.84 14.80 7.16
N GLU A 102 -4.60 14.87 6.07
CA GLU A 102 -6.07 14.94 6.12
C GLU A 102 -6.72 13.60 6.48
N LEU A 103 -5.99 12.49 6.33
CA LEU A 103 -6.40 11.18 6.85
C LEU A 103 -6.23 11.06 8.38
N GLY A 104 -5.58 12.04 9.01
CA GLY A 104 -5.30 12.07 10.44
C GLY A 104 -3.81 12.21 10.76
N ASP A 105 -3.54 12.52 12.03
CA ASP A 105 -2.18 12.59 12.56
C ASP A 105 -1.70 11.19 12.99
N ILE A 106 -1.35 10.38 12.00
CA ILE A 106 -1.00 8.96 12.17
C ILE A 106 0.46 8.75 11.78
N ARG A 107 1.19 7.99 12.61
CA ARG A 107 2.56 7.61 12.27
C ARG A 107 2.56 6.74 11.00
N GLY A 108 3.34 7.17 10.00
CA GLY A 108 3.44 6.46 8.72
C GLY A 108 2.33 6.78 7.72
N ILE A 109 1.53 7.82 7.97
CA ILE A 109 0.40 8.21 7.11
C ILE A 109 0.78 8.46 5.64
N SER A 110 2.03 8.85 5.36
CA SER A 110 2.52 9.01 3.99
C SER A 110 2.55 7.71 3.19
N TYR A 111 2.79 6.58 3.84
CA TYR A 111 2.75 5.25 3.21
C TYR A 111 1.32 4.77 3.08
N ILE A 112 0.52 4.91 4.15
CA ILE A 112 -0.90 4.56 4.15
C ILE A 112 -1.65 5.29 3.03
N TYR A 113 -1.38 6.58 2.84
CA TYR A 113 -1.95 7.38 1.75
C TYR A 113 -1.68 6.75 0.38
N ALA A 114 -0.46 6.28 0.13
CA ALA A 114 -0.11 5.62 -1.13
C ALA A 114 -0.81 4.26 -1.30
N LEU A 115 -0.94 3.49 -0.22
CA LEU A 115 -1.70 2.23 -0.21
C LEU A 115 -3.18 2.48 -0.53
N PHE A 116 -3.81 3.45 0.14
CA PHE A 116 -5.23 3.76 -0.04
C PHE A 116 -5.55 4.33 -1.41
N LEU A 117 -4.62 5.11 -2.01
CA LEU A 117 -4.73 5.50 -3.41
C LEU A 117 -4.73 4.29 -4.34
N ARG A 118 -3.81 3.34 -4.11
CA ARG A 118 -3.73 2.12 -4.94
C ARG A 118 -4.97 1.24 -4.78
N PHE A 119 -5.50 1.14 -3.56
CA PHE A 119 -6.71 0.38 -3.27
C PHE A 119 -7.99 1.10 -3.68
N GLY A 120 -7.90 2.35 -4.15
CA GLY A 120 -9.07 3.15 -4.54
C GLY A 120 -9.99 3.52 -3.36
N LEU A 121 -9.49 3.47 -2.13
CA LEU A 121 -10.22 3.91 -0.94
C LEU A 121 -10.29 5.43 -0.85
N ILE A 122 -9.34 6.12 -1.50
CA ILE A 122 -9.29 7.58 -1.59
C ILE A 122 -8.98 8.02 -3.01
N GLU A 123 -9.34 9.25 -3.33
CA GLU A 123 -8.90 9.94 -4.55
C GLU A 123 -7.92 11.05 -4.19
N ALA A 124 -6.84 11.18 -4.96
CA ALA A 124 -5.98 12.34 -4.86
C ALA A 124 -6.73 13.54 -5.43
N ALA A 125 -6.90 14.60 -4.64
CA ALA A 125 -7.30 15.87 -5.21
C ALA A 125 -6.20 16.29 -6.20
N VAL A 126 -6.54 16.45 -7.48
CA VAL A 126 -5.60 16.96 -8.48
C VAL A 126 -5.11 18.32 -7.98
N ARG A 127 -3.79 18.45 -7.84
CA ARG A 127 -3.17 19.76 -7.62
C ARG A 127 -3.35 20.57 -8.90
N VAL A 128 -4.30 21.50 -8.90
CA VAL A 128 -4.45 22.49 -9.98
C VAL A 128 -3.43 23.61 -9.78
N ASP A 129 -2.16 23.26 -9.53
CA ASP A 129 -1.05 24.19 -9.42
C ASP A 129 0.08 23.66 -10.28
N GLY A 130 0.21 24.24 -11.48
CA GLY A 130 1.09 23.81 -12.55
C GLY A 130 2.54 23.65 -12.13
N THR A 131 2.94 22.41 -11.82
CA THR A 131 4.27 21.87 -12.14
C THR A 131 4.14 20.36 -12.26
N GLU A 132 3.72 19.93 -13.45
CA GLU A 132 3.92 18.58 -13.93
C GLU A 132 5.43 18.35 -14.10
N LYS A 133 6.13 18.07 -12.99
CA LYS A 133 7.47 17.46 -13.04
C LYS A 133 7.31 15.97 -13.31
N ARG A 134 6.88 15.70 -14.54
CA ARG A 134 7.48 14.76 -15.47
C ARG A 134 8.21 13.60 -14.79
N GLN A 135 7.54 12.46 -14.78
CA GLN A 135 8.15 11.16 -14.98
C GLN A 135 9.30 11.32 -15.99
N ARG A 136 10.54 11.38 -15.49
CA ARG A 136 11.74 11.36 -16.33
C ARG A 136 12.69 10.32 -15.77
N ARG A 137 12.80 9.27 -16.59
CA ARG A 137 13.97 8.41 -16.83
C ARG A 137 14.12 7.19 -15.93
N THR A 138 13.64 6.07 -16.49
CA THR A 138 14.55 4.98 -16.83
C THR A 138 15.85 5.52 -17.45
N LYS A 139 16.97 5.21 -16.79
CA LYS A 139 18.37 5.32 -17.21
C LYS A 139 19.04 4.18 -16.43
N LYS A 140 19.77 3.25 -17.00
CA LYS A 140 20.24 2.95 -18.35
C LYS A 140 20.56 1.45 -18.34
#